data_AF-A0A8T1RZY1-F1
#
_entry.id   AF-A0A8T1RZY1-F1
#
_cell.length_a   1.000
_cell.length_b   1.000
_cell.length_c   1.000
_cell.angle_alpha   90.00
_cell.angle_beta   90.00
_cell.angle_gamma   90.00
#
_symmetry.space_group_name_H-M   'P 1'
#
loop_
_entity.id
_entity.type
_entity.pdbx_description
1 polymer ?
#
loop_
_entity_poly.entity_id
_entity_poly.type
_entity_poly.pdbx_seq_one_letter_code
_entity_poly.pdbx_strand_id
1 'polypeptide(L)'
;GTDRLQPPATDRDPPEEATGPRPQPETPLLLEEEVPPSPEDAQLLQFYAGQCRTHCATLLAATEALLASAGANQPPGVFVPHGRFVLVTAHKLVFVGDTLARQAASAPLRARVGAAAGALCQALKGAVLSVKGAALSYPSPPAARLLRERLAELSRRAQGFTTLLSALAPS
;
A
#
# COMPACT_ATOMS: atom_id res chain seq x y z
N GLY A 1 17.22 -86.36 10.56
CA GLY A 1 15.76 -86.43 10.75
C GLY A 1 15.17 -85.23 10.05
N THR A 2 14.39 -85.45 8.99
CA THR A 2 12.91 -85.42 9.03
C THR A 2 12.42 -83.97 9.22
N ASP A 3 11.69 -83.33 8.34
CA ASP A 3 10.67 -83.88 7.45
C ASP A 3 10.34 -82.88 6.32
N ARG A 4 10.08 -83.42 5.13
CA ARG A 4 9.46 -82.78 3.97
C ARG A 4 7.95 -83.03 4.07
N LEU A 5 7.11 -82.01 3.85
CA LEU A 5 5.72 -82.17 3.34
C LEU A 5 5.35 -80.87 2.59
N GLN A 6 5.46 -80.76 1.25
CA GLN A 6 4.52 -81.12 0.14
C GLN A 6 3.47 -79.99 -0.17
N PRO A 7 2.81 -79.93 -1.35
CA PRO A 7 3.10 -79.00 -2.45
C PRO A 7 1.82 -78.24 -2.97
N PRO A 8 1.56 -78.09 -4.29
CA PRO A 8 1.37 -76.81 -4.97
C PRO A 8 -0.10 -76.48 -5.30
N ALA A 9 -0.38 -75.24 -5.70
CA ALA A 9 -1.39 -74.95 -6.71
C ALA A 9 -1.21 -73.53 -7.24
N THR A 10 -0.87 -73.45 -8.52
CA THR A 10 -1.15 -72.31 -9.40
C THR A 10 -2.59 -71.83 -9.23
N ASP A 11 -2.76 -70.53 -9.03
CA ASP A 11 -3.93 -69.79 -9.51
C ASP A 11 -3.46 -68.60 -10.33
N ARG A 12 -4.15 -68.33 -11.43
CA ARG A 12 -3.76 -67.41 -12.50
C ARG A 12 -4.30 -65.99 -12.26
N ASP A 13 -3.54 -65.03 -12.79
CA ASP A 13 -3.91 -63.70 -13.33
C ASP A 13 -4.27 -62.56 -12.34
N PRO A 14 -4.15 -61.26 -12.71
CA PRO A 14 -3.48 -60.58 -13.86
C PRO A 14 -2.59 -59.37 -13.40
N PRO A 15 -2.11 -58.43 -14.26
CA PRO A 15 -1.00 -57.53 -13.93
C PRO A 15 -1.44 -56.31 -13.10
N GLU A 16 -0.60 -55.93 -12.14
CA GLU A 16 -0.76 -54.72 -11.33
C GLU A 16 -0.36 -53.50 -12.18
N GLU A 17 -1.35 -52.86 -12.79
CA GLU A 17 -1.21 -51.56 -13.44
C GLU A 17 -0.86 -50.51 -12.38
N ALA A 18 0.38 -50.02 -12.44
CA ALA A 18 0.88 -48.92 -11.63
C ALA A 18 0.01 -47.67 -11.84
N THR A 19 -0.95 -47.47 -10.96
CA THR A 19 -1.81 -46.29 -10.94
C THR A 19 -1.00 -45.14 -10.33
N GLY A 20 -0.40 -44.31 -11.20
CA GLY A 20 0.24 -43.07 -10.78
C GLY A 20 -0.74 -42.11 -10.08
N PRO A 21 -0.25 -41.15 -9.27
CA PRO A 21 -1.12 -40.23 -8.54
C PRO A 21 -1.97 -39.39 -9.51
N ARG A 22 -3.29 -39.38 -9.27
CA ARG A 22 -4.23 -38.51 -9.98
C ARG A 22 -3.80 -37.04 -9.83
N PRO A 23 -3.74 -36.24 -10.92
CA PRO A 23 -3.64 -34.80 -10.78
C PRO A 23 -4.93 -34.28 -10.15
N GLN A 24 -4.80 -33.57 -9.03
CA GLN A 24 -5.88 -32.79 -8.44
C GLN A 24 -6.31 -31.73 -9.47
N PRO A 25 -7.61 -31.46 -9.65
CA PRO A 25 -8.03 -30.32 -10.45
C PRO A 25 -7.58 -29.06 -9.70
N GLU A 26 -6.59 -28.38 -10.25
CA GLU A 26 -6.21 -27.03 -9.84
C GLU A 26 -7.46 -26.17 -9.99
N THR A 27 -8.02 -25.76 -8.84
CA THR A 27 -9.14 -24.83 -8.82
C THR A 27 -8.68 -23.59 -9.58
N PRO A 28 -9.36 -23.19 -10.68
CA PRO A 28 -9.02 -21.93 -11.32
C PRO A 28 -9.13 -20.86 -10.25
N LEU A 29 -8.06 -20.09 -10.04
CA LEU A 29 -8.10 -18.85 -9.30
C LEU A 29 -9.19 -17.99 -9.95
N LEU A 30 -10.41 -18.09 -9.42
CA LEU A 30 -11.49 -17.22 -9.79
C LEU A 30 -10.95 -15.83 -9.54
N LEU A 31 -10.84 -15.05 -10.62
CA LEU A 31 -10.71 -13.60 -10.59
C LEU A 31 -11.62 -13.17 -9.45
N GLU A 32 -11.06 -12.64 -8.35
CA GLU A 32 -11.87 -12.09 -7.29
C GLU A 32 -12.74 -11.03 -7.95
N GLU A 33 -14.00 -11.36 -8.25
CA GLU A 33 -14.98 -10.36 -8.64
C GLU A 33 -14.99 -9.40 -7.47
N GLU A 34 -14.45 -8.20 -7.69
CA GLU A 34 -14.52 -7.10 -6.74
C GLU A 34 -16.00 -6.81 -6.54
N VAL A 35 -16.58 -7.45 -5.52
CA VAL A 35 -17.96 -7.28 -5.13
C VAL A 35 -18.15 -5.78 -4.93
N PRO A 36 -19.12 -5.15 -5.61
CA PRO A 36 -19.31 -3.73 -5.52
C PRO A 36 -19.50 -3.31 -4.06
N PRO A 37 -18.96 -2.16 -3.64
CA PRO A 37 -19.10 -1.69 -2.27
C PRO A 37 -20.58 -1.56 -1.89
N SER A 38 -20.88 -1.73 -0.61
CA SER A 38 -22.23 -1.44 -0.10
C SER A 38 -22.59 0.03 -0.41
N PRO A 39 -23.88 0.40 -0.49
CA PRO A 39 -24.27 1.78 -0.72
C PRO A 39 -23.65 2.77 0.28
N GLU A 40 -23.49 2.35 1.54
CA GLU A 40 -22.84 3.15 2.59
C GLU A 40 -21.34 3.33 2.32
N ASP A 41 -20.62 2.25 2.00
CA ASP A 41 -19.19 2.30 1.66
C ASP A 41 -18.95 3.09 0.37
N ALA A 42 -19.84 2.96 -0.62
CA ALA A 42 -19.81 3.73 -1.86
C ALA A 42 -19.93 5.23 -1.62
N GLN A 43 -20.90 5.66 -0.81
CA GLN A 43 -21.08 7.07 -0.46
C GLN A 43 -19.87 7.63 0.30
N LEU A 44 -19.35 6.86 1.26
CA LEU A 44 -18.17 7.21 2.03
C LEU A 44 -16.94 7.38 1.14
N LEU A 45 -16.71 6.43 0.24
CA LEU A 45 -15.62 6.46 -0.73
C LEU A 45 -15.73 7.65 -1.68
N GLN A 46 -16.92 7.92 -2.23
CA GLN A 46 -17.12 9.03 -3.16
C GLN A 46 -16.83 10.38 -2.49
N PHE A 47 -17.31 10.57 -1.27
CA PHE A 47 -17.06 11.78 -0.48
C PHE A 47 -15.56 11.99 -0.23
N TYR A 48 -14.86 10.96 0.24
CA TYR A 48 -13.45 11.05 0.59
C TYR A 48 -12.51 11.06 -0.62
N ALA A 49 -12.86 10.39 -1.72
CA ALA A 49 -12.09 10.44 -2.96
C ALA A 49 -12.04 11.87 -3.52
N GLY A 50 -13.16 12.60 -3.48
CA GLY A 50 -13.22 14.02 -3.86
C GLY A 50 -12.27 14.89 -3.03
N GLN A 51 -12.29 14.73 -1.71
CA GLN A 51 -11.38 15.47 -0.82
C GLN A 51 -9.91 15.11 -1.04
N CYS A 52 -9.61 13.83 -1.22
CA CYS A 52 -8.25 13.35 -1.41
C CYS A 52 -7.62 13.86 -2.70
N ARG A 53 -8.39 14.05 -3.77
CA ARG A 53 -7.88 14.70 -4.99
C ARG A 53 -7.40 16.12 -4.70
N THR A 54 -8.22 16.93 -4.05
CA THR A 54 -7.88 18.32 -3.69
C THR A 54 -6.68 18.39 -2.74
N HIS A 55 -6.67 17.54 -1.70
CA HIS A 55 -5.55 17.49 -0.74
C HIS A 55 -4.26 17.01 -1.38
N CYS A 56 -4.32 16.02 -2.26
CA CYS A 56 -3.14 15.53 -2.99
C CYS A 56 -2.57 16.61 -3.91
N ALA A 57 -3.40 17.30 -4.70
CA ALA A 57 -2.93 18.42 -5.53
C ALA A 57 -2.26 19.53 -4.70
N THR A 58 -2.86 19.90 -3.57
CA THR A 58 -2.29 20.88 -2.64
C THR A 58 -0.95 20.43 -2.06
N LEU A 59 -0.83 19.14 -1.70
CA LEU A 59 0.39 18.55 -1.17
C LEU A 59 1.53 18.56 -2.21
N LEU A 60 1.23 18.23 -3.47
CA LEU A 60 2.21 18.24 -4.54
C LEU A 60 2.75 19.65 -4.79
N ALA A 61 1.87 20.65 -4.87
CA ALA A 61 2.28 22.05 -5.01
C ALA A 61 3.13 22.53 -3.82
N ALA A 62 2.75 22.16 -2.59
CA ALA A 62 3.55 22.46 -1.39
C ALA A 62 4.93 21.80 -1.43
N THR A 63 4.99 20.57 -1.94
CA THR A 63 6.23 19.80 -2.07
C THR A 63 7.17 20.45 -3.09
N GLU A 64 6.64 20.89 -4.23
CA GLU A 64 7.42 21.62 -5.23
C GLU A 64 7.99 22.94 -4.68
N ALA A 65 7.19 23.71 -3.94
CA ALA A 65 7.67 24.95 -3.29
C ALA A 65 8.77 24.69 -2.25
N LEU A 66 8.65 23.61 -1.48
CA LEU A 66 9.68 23.18 -0.53
C LEU A 66 10.96 22.75 -1.26
N LEU A 67 10.85 21.99 -2.34
CA LEU A 67 11.99 21.56 -3.13
C LEU A 67 12.69 22.74 -3.83
N ALA A 68 11.93 23.71 -4.34
CA ALA A 68 12.47 24.92 -4.95
C ALA A 68 13.24 25.75 -3.92
N SER A 69 12.66 25.99 -2.74
CA SER A 69 13.32 26.76 -1.67
C SER A 69 14.54 26.03 -1.10
N ALA A 70 14.45 24.73 -0.81
CA ALA A 70 15.59 23.95 -0.32
C ALA A 70 16.68 23.73 -1.39
N GLY A 71 16.30 23.61 -2.67
CA GLY A 71 17.20 23.42 -3.80
C GLY A 71 17.94 24.69 -4.22
N ALA A 72 17.35 25.87 -4.01
CA ALA A 72 17.98 27.17 -4.21
C ALA A 72 18.90 27.60 -3.06
N ASN A 73 19.32 26.65 -2.20
CA ASN A 73 20.18 26.86 -1.05
C ASN A 73 19.66 27.99 -0.12
N GLN A 74 18.33 28.14 -0.02
CA GLN A 74 17.73 29.11 0.89
C GLN A 74 17.90 28.64 2.34
N PRO A 75 18.04 29.57 3.31
CA PRO A 75 18.18 29.21 4.71
C PRO A 75 16.90 28.58 5.28
N PRO A 76 16.98 27.86 6.42
CA PRO A 76 15.84 27.19 7.05
C PRO A 76 14.63 28.10 7.30
N GLY A 77 14.84 29.38 7.58
CA GLY A 77 13.75 30.35 7.76
C GLY A 77 12.80 30.46 6.56
N VAL A 78 13.28 30.15 5.34
CA VAL A 78 12.49 30.22 4.11
C VAL A 78 11.81 28.89 3.81
N PHE A 79 12.53 27.77 3.87
CA PHE A 79 11.97 26.48 3.46
C PHE A 79 11.17 25.76 4.56
N VAL A 80 11.45 25.99 5.84
CA VAL A 80 10.72 25.31 6.96
C VAL A 80 9.22 25.63 6.95
N PRO A 81 8.76 26.87 6.68
CA PRO A 81 7.33 27.14 6.47
C PRO A 81 6.67 26.26 5.40
N HIS A 82 7.31 26.07 4.25
CA HIS A 82 6.83 25.15 3.22
C HIS A 82 6.79 23.70 3.73
N GLY A 83 7.82 23.28 4.48
CA GLY A 83 7.84 22.02 5.22
C GLY A 83 6.59 21.82 6.08
N ARG A 84 6.27 22.77 6.96
CA ARG A 84 5.08 22.69 7.82
C ARG A 84 3.79 22.54 6.99
N PHE A 85 3.68 23.27 5.88
CA PHE A 85 2.50 23.18 5.02
C PHE A 85 2.36 21.82 4.33
N VAL A 86 3.45 21.22 3.85
CA VAL A 86 3.49 19.83 3.36
C VAL A 86 2.99 18.87 4.44
N LEU A 87 3.52 19.00 5.67
CA LEU A 87 3.18 18.12 6.78
C LEU A 87 1.69 18.17 7.12
N VAL A 88 1.12 19.37 7.26
CA VAL A 88 -0.30 19.58 7.57
C VAL A 88 -1.18 19.02 6.45
N THR A 89 -0.81 19.23 5.19
CA THR A 89 -1.63 18.79 4.05
C THR A 89 -1.58 17.26 3.89
N ALA A 90 -0.42 16.63 4.05
CA ALA A 90 -0.28 15.18 4.04
C ALA A 90 -1.06 14.50 5.18
N HIS A 91 -1.10 15.12 6.36
CA HIS A 91 -1.86 14.58 7.49
C HIS A 91 -3.37 14.51 7.21
N LYS A 92 -3.91 15.39 6.36
CA LYS A 92 -5.33 15.31 5.94
C LYS A 92 -5.62 14.01 5.19
N LEU A 93 -4.73 13.58 4.32
CA LEU A 93 -4.88 12.31 3.59
C LEU A 93 -4.78 11.10 4.53
N VAL A 94 -3.83 11.12 5.47
CA VAL A 94 -3.71 10.06 6.50
C VAL A 94 -4.99 9.99 7.34
N PHE A 95 -5.51 11.13 7.78
CA PHE A 95 -6.76 11.20 8.54
C PHE A 95 -7.96 10.60 7.80
N VAL A 96 -8.08 10.88 6.50
CA VAL A 96 -9.11 10.27 5.65
C VAL A 96 -8.96 8.76 5.63
N GLY A 97 -7.74 8.25 5.41
CA GLY A 97 -7.47 6.82 5.40
C GLY A 97 -7.78 6.13 6.73
N ASP A 98 -7.40 6.74 7.85
CA ASP A 98 -7.72 6.27 9.19
C ASP A 98 -9.22 6.25 9.46
N THR A 99 -9.94 7.24 8.93
CA THR A 99 -11.40 7.33 9.08
C THR A 99 -12.10 6.22 8.29
N LEU A 100 -11.73 6.04 7.02
CA LEU A 100 -12.23 4.95 6.19
C LEU A 100 -11.91 3.57 6.78
N ALA A 101 -10.70 3.36 7.29
CA ALA A 101 -10.28 2.12 7.93
C ALA A 101 -11.04 1.79 9.21
N ARG A 102 -11.75 2.75 9.81
CA ARG A 102 -12.64 2.54 10.97
C ARG A 102 -14.11 2.48 10.61
N GLN A 103 -14.55 3.24 9.61
CA GLN A 103 -15.96 3.46 9.30
C GLN A 103 -16.51 2.56 8.20
N ALA A 104 -15.68 2.07 7.28
CA ALA A 104 -16.16 1.19 6.22
C ALA A 104 -16.72 -0.13 6.79
N ALA A 105 -17.83 -0.61 6.25
CA ALA A 105 -18.45 -1.86 6.63
C ALA A 105 -17.64 -3.07 6.13
N SER A 106 -17.13 -2.99 4.90
CA SER A 106 -16.34 -4.05 4.27
C SER A 106 -14.95 -4.21 4.91
N ALA A 107 -14.67 -5.40 5.44
CA ALA A 107 -13.36 -5.73 6.01
C ALA A 107 -12.21 -5.68 4.99
N PRO A 108 -12.36 -6.22 3.76
CA PRO A 108 -11.36 -6.05 2.70
C PRO A 108 -11.08 -4.58 2.37
N LEU A 109 -12.13 -3.74 2.32
CA LEU A 109 -11.98 -2.31 2.08
C LEU A 109 -11.17 -1.64 3.18
N ARG A 110 -11.52 -1.88 4.45
CA ARG A 110 -10.76 -1.38 5.61
C ARG A 110 -9.29 -1.79 5.54
N ALA A 111 -9.01 -3.05 5.20
CA ALA A 111 -7.64 -3.56 5.10
C ALA A 111 -6.84 -2.85 4.01
N ARG A 112 -7.40 -2.71 2.80
CA ARG A 112 -6.72 -2.04 1.67
C ARG A 112 -6.45 -0.57 1.95
N VAL A 113 -7.47 0.17 2.40
CA VAL A 113 -7.34 1.60 2.71
C VAL A 113 -6.42 1.81 3.89
N GLY A 114 -6.52 0.99 4.94
CA GLY A 114 -5.66 1.04 6.12
C GLY A 114 -4.18 0.77 5.78
N ALA A 115 -3.89 -0.21 4.92
CA ALA A 115 -2.52 -0.47 4.46
C ALA A 115 -1.94 0.73 3.70
N ALA A 116 -2.71 1.33 2.79
CA ALA A 116 -2.29 2.50 2.03
C ALA A 116 -2.09 3.74 2.93
N ALA A 117 -3.01 3.99 3.86
CA ALA A 117 -2.92 5.06 4.85
C ALA A 117 -1.71 4.87 5.78
N GLY A 118 -1.44 3.64 6.20
CA GLY A 118 -0.26 3.28 6.99
C GLY A 118 1.04 3.57 6.24
N ALA A 119 1.13 3.18 4.97
CA ALA A 119 2.30 3.49 4.13
C ALA A 119 2.50 5.01 3.94
N LEU A 120 1.42 5.75 3.73
CA LEU A 120 1.46 7.22 3.65
C LEU A 120 1.93 7.84 4.97
N CYS A 121 1.44 7.34 6.11
CA CYS A 121 1.84 7.78 7.45
C CYS A 121 3.35 7.56 7.69
N GLN A 122 3.90 6.42 7.26
CA GLN A 122 5.34 6.17 7.36
C GLN A 122 6.16 7.11 6.47
N ALA A 123 5.71 7.37 5.24
CA ALA A 123 6.35 8.35 4.36
C ALA A 123 6.33 9.77 4.96
N LEU A 124 5.19 10.17 5.56
CA LEU A 124 5.06 11.45 6.26
C LEU A 124 6.06 11.58 7.41
N LYS A 125 6.20 10.54 8.25
CA LYS A 125 7.22 10.52 9.33
C LYS A 125 8.64 10.70 8.76
N GLY A 126 8.96 10.03 7.66
CA GLY A 126 10.25 10.20 6.98
C GLY A 126 10.49 11.62 6.47
N ALA A 127 9.46 12.26 5.91
CA ALA A 127 9.52 13.65 5.46
C ALA A 127 9.72 14.62 6.64
N VAL A 128 9.00 14.45 7.75
CA VAL A 128 9.15 15.25 8.97
C VAL A 128 10.60 15.22 9.47
N LEU A 129 11.17 14.03 9.59
CA LEU A 129 12.55 13.84 10.05
C LEU A 129 13.56 14.48 9.10
N SER A 130 13.30 14.43 7.80
CA SER A 130 14.22 14.98 6.80
C SER A 130 14.15 16.51 6.70
N VAL A 131 12.96 17.11 6.86
CA VAL A 131 12.82 18.57 6.97
C VAL A 131 13.58 19.07 8.19
N LYS A 132 13.41 18.40 9.34
CA LYS A 132 14.17 18.70 10.56
C LYS A 132 15.67 18.53 10.35
N GLY A 133 16.10 17.42 9.75
CA GLY A 133 17.51 17.13 9.49
C GLY A 133 18.17 18.16 8.56
N ALA A 134 17.47 18.56 7.49
CA ALA A 134 17.92 19.59 6.56
C ALA A 134 18.05 20.96 7.24
N ALA A 135 17.11 21.31 8.13
CA ALA A 135 17.19 22.57 8.88
C ALA A 135 18.35 22.60 9.89
N LEU A 136 18.57 21.51 10.64
CA LEU A 136 19.63 21.43 11.65
C LEU A 136 21.03 21.34 11.06
N SER A 137 21.16 20.76 9.87
CA SER A 137 22.45 20.54 9.22
C SER A 137 22.77 21.60 8.17
N TYR A 138 21.97 22.67 8.07
CA TYR A 138 22.14 23.66 7.03
C TYR A 138 23.47 24.43 7.18
N PRO A 139 24.26 24.62 6.10
CA PRO A 139 24.08 24.05 4.77
C PRO A 139 24.62 22.61 4.67
N SER A 140 23.86 21.69 4.08
CA SER A 140 24.30 20.29 3.88
C SER A 140 23.68 19.68 2.62
N PRO A 141 24.47 19.47 1.54
CA PRO A 141 23.99 18.80 0.33
C PRO A 141 23.46 17.37 0.57
N PRO A 142 24.11 16.53 1.42
CA PRO A 142 23.55 15.22 1.76
C PRO A 142 22.16 15.30 2.41
N ALA A 143 21.95 16.25 3.34
CA ALA A 143 20.65 16.43 3.99
C ALA A 143 19.57 16.92 3.01
N ALA A 144 19.93 17.83 2.09
CA ALA A 144 19.03 18.30 1.04
C ALA A 144 18.63 17.17 0.06
N ARG A 145 19.56 16.26 -0.28
CA ARG A 145 19.27 15.09 -1.10
C ARG A 145 18.30 14.14 -0.40
N LEU A 146 18.54 13.83 0.88
CA LEU A 146 17.65 12.98 1.67
C LEU A 146 16.24 13.58 1.77
N LEU A 147 16.14 14.89 1.99
CA LEU A 147 14.86 15.61 1.97
C LEU A 147 14.12 15.39 0.65
N ARG A 148 14.80 15.54 -0.49
CA ARG A 148 14.22 15.31 -1.82
C ARG A 148 13.71 13.89 -2.00
N GLU A 149 14.50 12.90 -1.60
CA GLU A 149 14.10 11.48 -1.67
C GLU A 149 12.85 11.19 -0.84
N ARG A 150 12.77 11.75 0.38
CA ARG A 150 11.62 11.53 1.27
C ARG A 150 10.36 12.27 0.82
N LEU A 151 10.51 13.45 0.23
CA LEU A 151 9.39 14.17 -0.37
C LEU A 151 8.87 13.44 -1.62
N ALA A 152 9.75 12.90 -2.47
CA ALA A 152 9.34 12.10 -3.62
C ALA A 152 8.56 10.85 -3.20
N GLU A 153 8.99 10.15 -2.14
CA GLU A 153 8.24 9.03 -1.57
C GLU A 153 6.88 9.46 -1.01
N LEU A 154 6.82 10.58 -0.28
CA LEU A 154 5.56 11.12 0.23
C LEU A 154 4.57 11.43 -0.91
N SER A 155 5.03 12.09 -1.98
CA SER A 155 4.23 12.39 -3.16
C SER A 155 3.69 11.12 -3.82
N ARG A 156 4.54 10.10 -4.04
CA ARG A 156 4.12 8.82 -4.62
C ARG A 156 3.06 8.12 -3.77
N ARG A 157 3.23 8.08 -2.44
CA ARG A 157 2.27 7.46 -1.52
C ARG A 157 0.94 8.21 -1.52
N ALA A 158 0.98 9.53 -1.54
CA ALA A 158 -0.23 10.35 -1.58
C ALA A 158 -1.01 10.16 -2.90
N GLN A 159 -0.30 10.16 -4.04
CA GLN A 159 -0.91 9.87 -5.34
C GLN A 159 -1.51 8.46 -5.39
N GLY A 160 -0.75 7.44 -4.97
CA GLY A 160 -1.23 6.06 -4.92
C GLY A 160 -2.46 5.89 -4.04
N PHE A 161 -2.49 6.54 -2.87
CA PHE A 161 -3.66 6.56 -1.99
C PHE A 161 -4.88 7.21 -2.66
N THR A 162 -4.71 8.37 -3.30
CA THR A 162 -5.80 9.06 -4.00
C THR A 162 -6.31 8.25 -5.20
N THR A 163 -5.43 7.62 -5.97
CA THR A 163 -5.79 6.73 -7.08
C THR A 163 -6.56 5.51 -6.58
N LEU A 164 -6.10 4.89 -5.49
CA LEU A 164 -6.80 3.77 -4.86
C LEU A 164 -8.24 4.16 -4.49
N LEU A 165 -8.43 5.27 -3.76
CA LEU A 165 -9.77 5.70 -3.37
C LEU A 165 -10.66 6.02 -4.57
N SER A 166 -10.09 6.61 -5.63
CA SER A 166 -10.84 6.91 -6.85
C SER A 166 -11.24 5.65 -7.62
N ALA A 167 -10.44 4.59 -7.58
CA ALA A 167 -10.75 3.30 -8.22
C ALA A 167 -11.80 2.50 -7.43
N LEU A 168 -11.84 2.67 -6.11
CA LEU A 168 -12.81 2.01 -5.23
C LEU A 168 -14.16 2.73 -5.20
N ALA A 169 -14.17 4.05 -5.48
CA ALA A 169 -15.40 4.81 -5.56
C ALA A 169 -16.16 4.48 -6.85
N PRO A 170 -17.48 4.21 -6.78
CA PRO A 170 -18.28 4.00 -7.97
C PRO A 170 -18.35 5.28 -8.83
N SER A 171 -18.39 5.09 -10.16
CA SER A 171 -18.47 6.17 -11.16
C SER A 171 -19.82 6.88 -11.17
#